data_AF-A0A7S3I4L5-F1
#
_entry.id   AF-A0A7S3I4L5-F1
#
_cell.length_a   1.000
_cell.length_b   1.000
_cell.length_c   1.000
_cell.angle_alpha   90.00
_cell.angle_beta   90.00
_cell.angle_gamma   90.00
#
_symmetry.space_group_name_H-M   'P 1'
#
loop_
_entity.id
_entity.type
_entity.pdbx_description
1 polymer ?
#
loop_
_entity_poly.entity_id
_entity_poly.type
_entity_poly.pdbx_seq_one_letter_code
_entity_poly.pdbx_strand_id
1 'polypeptide(L)'
;EDMRKGGVRKPFMSPDRLEKLMQEAVVSGELIFSYNADLSVVVSLYRKAFEQAFGDIKSLVPCCDGLFFKDYGWGDEDLPILLEAFDYMRNNNCCPAVPIRLGGNKFSRDAVTQLKNSPGL
;
A
#
# COMPACT_ATOMS: atom_id res chain seq x y z
N GLU A 1 26.91 13.35 10.46
CA GLU A 1 26.06 12.21 10.86
C GLU A 1 25.10 11.87 9.73
N ASP A 2 25.48 10.92 8.88
CA ASP A 2 24.71 10.48 7.72
C ASP A 2 23.90 9.22 8.12
N MET A 3 23.03 9.36 9.12
CA MET A 3 22.26 8.23 9.66
C MET A 3 20.97 8.02 8.84
N ARG A 4 21.02 6.95 8.03
CA ARG A 4 19.88 6.26 7.39
C ARG A 4 19.13 7.07 6.32
N LYS A 5 19.76 7.22 5.14
CA LYS A 5 19.00 7.24 3.87
C LYS A 5 18.45 5.83 3.61
N GLY A 6 17.44 5.43 4.38
CA GLY A 6 16.62 4.27 4.02
C GLY A 6 16.09 4.53 2.62
N GLY A 7 16.29 3.58 1.70
CA GLY A 7 15.77 3.71 0.34
C GLY A 7 14.29 4.08 0.42
N VAL A 8 13.88 5.14 -0.29
CA VAL A 8 12.51 5.68 -0.30
C VAL A 8 11.60 4.60 -0.90
N ARG A 9 11.20 3.64 -0.07
CA ARG A 9 10.30 2.56 -0.49
C ARG A 9 8.99 3.25 -0.75
N LYS A 10 8.45 3.14 -1.97
CA LYS A 10 7.13 3.72 -2.28
C LYS A 10 6.05 3.12 -1.35
N PRO A 11 4.98 3.86 -1.05
CA PRO A 11 3.82 3.31 -0.37
C PRO A 11 3.25 2.11 -1.12
N PHE A 12 2.64 1.18 -0.39
CA PHE A 12 1.86 0.11 -1.00
C PHE A 12 0.64 0.71 -1.71
N MET A 13 0.29 0.17 -2.87
CA MET A 13 -0.81 0.66 -3.71
C MET A 13 -2.02 -0.25 -3.52
N SER A 14 -3.23 0.29 -3.66
CA SER A 14 -4.41 -0.57 -3.82
C SER A 14 -4.27 -1.41 -5.10
N PRO A 15 -4.81 -2.65 -5.12
CA PRO A 15 -4.90 -3.43 -6.34
C PRO A 15 -5.56 -2.68 -7.50
N ASP A 16 -6.59 -1.88 -7.23
CA ASP A 16 -7.29 -1.10 -8.27
C ASP A 16 -6.39 0.01 -8.85
N ARG A 17 -5.60 0.69 -8.01
CA ARG A 17 -4.62 1.68 -8.49
C ARG A 17 -3.54 1.02 -9.34
N LEU A 18 -3.00 -0.11 -8.90
CA LEU A 18 -2.00 -0.84 -9.66
C LEU A 18 -2.55 -1.27 -11.02
N GLU A 19 -3.75 -1.86 -11.05
CA GLU A 19 -4.41 -2.29 -12.28
C GLU A 19 -4.53 -1.14 -13.28
N LYS A 20 -5.02 0.02 -12.83
CA LYS A 20 -5.12 1.22 -13.66
C LYS A 20 -3.75 1.66 -14.21
N LEU A 21 -2.74 1.77 -13.35
CA LEU A 21 -1.39 2.19 -13.76
C LEU A 21 -0.76 1.21 -14.77
N MET A 22 -0.96 -0.09 -14.57
CA MET A 22 -0.44 -1.11 -15.49
C MET A 22 -1.19 -1.07 -16.84
N GLN A 23 -2.51 -0.88 -16.84
CA GLN A 23 -3.28 -0.70 -18.07
C GLN A 23 -2.81 0.54 -18.84
N GLU A 24 -2.63 1.67 -18.15
CA GLU A 24 -2.12 2.90 -18.76
C GLU A 24 -0.71 2.71 -19.34
N ALA A 25 0.18 2.01 -18.63
CA ALA A 25 1.53 1.71 -19.10
C ALA A 25 1.55 0.76 -20.32
N VAL A 26 0.60 -0.18 -20.41
CA VAL A 26 0.45 -1.05 -21.59
C VAL A 26 -0.07 -0.24 -22.78
N VAL A 27 -1.05 0.63 -22.56
CA VAL A 27 -1.60 1.50 -23.62
C VAL A 27 -0.57 2.50 -24.13
N SER A 28 0.28 3.05 -23.25
CA SER A 28 1.35 3.98 -23.63
C SER A 28 2.55 3.31 -24.29
N GLY A 29 2.65 1.97 -24.22
CA GLY A 29 3.80 1.21 -24.68
C GLY A 29 5.02 1.24 -23.74
N GLU A 30 4.89 1.83 -22.55
CA GLU A 30 5.92 1.80 -21.50
C GLU A 30 6.10 0.39 -20.91
N LEU A 31 5.01 -0.39 -20.87
CA LEU A 31 4.99 -1.77 -20.41
C LEU A 31 4.51 -2.68 -21.54
N ILE A 32 5.29 -3.71 -21.87
CA ILE A 32 4.94 -4.68 -22.92
C ILE A 32 4.90 -6.07 -22.30
N PHE A 33 3.76 -6.74 -22.44
CA PHE A 33 3.62 -8.17 -22.12
C PHE A 33 3.81 -9.02 -23.38
N SER A 34 4.25 -10.26 -23.19
CA SER A 34 4.34 -11.22 -24.30
C SER A 34 2.94 -11.61 -24.80
N TYR A 35 1.96 -11.69 -23.90
CA TYR A 35 0.56 -11.87 -24.22
C TYR A 35 -0.32 -10.89 -23.42
N ASN A 36 -1.37 -10.35 -24.05
CA ASN A 36 -2.29 -9.42 -23.36
C ASN A 36 -2.95 -10.04 -22.11
N ALA A 37 -3.11 -11.37 -22.08
CA ALA A 37 -3.64 -12.09 -20.93
C ALA A 37 -2.71 -12.03 -19.70
N ASP A 38 -1.40 -11.79 -19.88
CA ASP A 38 -0.45 -11.77 -18.77
C ASP A 38 -0.73 -10.62 -17.80
N LEU A 39 -1.25 -9.49 -18.30
CA LEU A 39 -1.64 -8.34 -17.47
C LEU A 39 -2.68 -8.75 -16.41
N SER A 40 -3.74 -9.46 -16.80
CA SER A 40 -4.81 -9.85 -15.87
C SER A 40 -4.32 -10.86 -14.84
N VAL A 41 -3.38 -11.74 -15.22
CA VAL A 41 -2.74 -12.68 -14.29
C VAL A 41 -1.90 -11.93 -13.26
N VAL A 42 -1.06 -10.98 -13.69
CA VAL A 42 -0.21 -10.20 -12.77
C VAL A 42 -1.06 -9.37 -11.80
N VAL A 43 -2.10 -8.70 -12.30
CA VAL A 43 -3.03 -7.95 -11.45
C VAL A 43 -3.72 -8.86 -10.45
N SER A 44 -4.16 -10.05 -10.88
CA SER A 44 -4.80 -11.04 -10.00
C SER A 44 -3.85 -11.57 -8.92
N LEU A 45 -2.58 -11.81 -9.26
CA LEU A 45 -1.56 -12.24 -8.30
C LEU A 45 -1.27 -11.13 -7.28
N TYR A 46 -1.14 -9.89 -7.73
CA TYR A 46 -0.95 -8.76 -6.83
C TYR A 46 -2.13 -8.59 -5.86
N ARG A 47 -3.36 -8.65 -6.38
CA ARG A 47 -4.59 -8.53 -5.59
C ARG A 47 -4.64 -9.57 -4.46
N LYS A 48 -4.42 -10.84 -4.80
CA LYS A 48 -4.35 -11.93 -3.81
C LYS A 48 -3.24 -11.73 -2.78
N ALA A 49 -2.04 -11.33 -3.22
CA ALA A 49 -0.92 -11.11 -2.33
C ALA A 49 -1.17 -9.95 -1.37
N PHE A 50 -1.77 -8.86 -1.86
CA PHE A 50 -2.16 -7.70 -1.05
C PHE A 50 -3.17 -8.11 0.03
N GLU A 51 -4.26 -8.78 -0.36
CA GLU A 51 -5.31 -9.23 0.56
C GLU A 51 -4.78 -10.21 1.61
N GLN A 52 -3.93 -11.16 1.22
CA GLN A 52 -3.32 -12.12 2.14
C GLN A 52 -2.36 -11.43 3.13
N ALA A 53 -1.55 -10.48 2.66
CA ALA A 53 -0.55 -9.80 3.50
C ALA A 53 -1.19 -8.99 4.64
N PHE A 54 -2.36 -8.38 4.40
CA PHE A 54 -3.06 -7.57 5.39
C PHE A 54 -4.10 -8.37 6.18
N GLY A 55 -4.86 -9.26 5.54
CA GLY A 55 -5.93 -10.02 6.20
C GLY A 55 -5.44 -11.04 7.23
N ASP A 56 -4.25 -11.63 7.03
CA ASP A 56 -3.80 -12.79 7.81
C ASP A 56 -2.61 -12.50 8.74
N ILE A 57 -2.34 -11.22 9.02
CA ILE A 57 -1.11 -10.84 9.72
C ILE A 57 -0.95 -11.47 11.11
N LYS A 58 -2.05 -11.77 11.81
CA LYS A 58 -2.02 -12.43 13.14
C LYS A 58 -1.71 -13.93 13.05
N SER A 59 -2.03 -14.61 11.96
CA SER A 59 -1.60 -16.00 11.79
C SER A 59 -0.10 -16.06 11.51
N LEU A 60 0.41 -15.07 10.76
CA LEU A 60 1.81 -14.97 10.37
C LEU A 60 2.71 -14.50 11.51
N VAL A 61 2.22 -13.57 12.34
CA VAL A 61 2.95 -12.98 13.47
C VAL A 61 2.01 -12.83 14.68
N PRO A 62 1.82 -13.88 15.50
CA PRO A 62 0.83 -13.90 16.57
C PRO A 62 1.05 -12.84 17.67
N CYS A 63 2.29 -12.41 17.88
CA CYS A 63 2.67 -11.39 18.85
C CYS A 63 2.69 -9.96 18.29
N CYS A 64 2.28 -9.77 17.03
CA CYS A 64 2.27 -8.47 16.38
C CYS A 64 1.22 -7.55 17.02
N ASP A 65 1.65 -6.44 17.59
CA ASP A 65 0.80 -5.38 18.15
C ASP A 65 0.46 -4.28 17.11
N GLY A 66 1.06 -4.35 15.93
CA GLY A 66 0.82 -3.41 14.83
C GLY A 66 1.72 -3.66 13.62
N LEU A 67 1.27 -3.20 12.46
CA LEU A 67 2.06 -3.17 11.23
C LEU A 67 2.85 -1.87 11.15
N PHE A 68 4.17 -1.94 11.29
CA PHE A 68 5.03 -0.76 11.36
C PHE A 68 5.64 -0.39 10.01
N PHE A 69 5.17 0.72 9.44
CA PHE A 69 5.78 1.37 8.29
C PHE A 69 6.49 2.66 8.75
N LYS A 70 7.59 2.51 9.50
CA LYS A 70 8.33 3.63 10.07
C LYS A 70 9.50 4.09 9.20
N ASP A 71 9.77 5.40 9.23
CA ASP A 71 10.96 6.02 8.64
C ASP A 71 11.16 5.71 7.13
N TYR A 72 10.07 5.50 6.39
CA TYR A 72 10.11 5.27 4.94
C TYR A 72 10.28 6.56 4.12
N GLY A 73 10.14 7.71 4.78
CA GLY A 73 10.27 9.02 4.16
C GLY A 73 9.02 9.49 3.44
N TRP A 74 7.87 8.81 3.64
CA TRP A 74 6.61 9.16 2.99
C TRP A 74 6.15 10.56 3.37
N GLY A 75 5.64 11.30 2.40
CA GLY A 75 5.16 12.68 2.57
C GLY A 75 3.71 12.84 2.13
N ASP A 76 3.26 14.10 2.12
CA ASP A 76 1.88 14.43 1.72
C ASP A 76 1.59 14.02 0.26
N GLU A 77 2.62 13.91 -0.58
CA GLU A 77 2.54 13.38 -1.94
C GLU A 77 2.14 11.89 -2.00
N ASP A 78 2.44 11.12 -0.95
CA ASP A 78 2.12 9.70 -0.84
C ASP A 78 0.74 9.46 -0.19
N LEU A 79 0.17 10.48 0.44
CA LEU A 79 -1.10 10.40 1.16
C LEU A 79 -2.23 9.83 0.30
N PRO A 80 -2.46 10.26 -0.96
CA PRO A 80 -3.54 9.72 -1.78
C PRO A 80 -3.38 8.22 -2.03
N ILE A 81 -2.15 7.73 -2.20
CA ILE A 81 -1.87 6.31 -2.47
C ILE A 81 -2.24 5.47 -1.25
N LEU A 82 -1.88 5.94 -0.05
CA LEU A 82 -2.20 5.26 1.21
C LEU A 82 -3.70 5.28 1.50
N LEU A 83 -4.38 6.41 1.27
CA LEU A 83 -5.83 6.50 1.45
C LEU A 83 -6.58 5.54 0.52
N GLU A 84 -6.20 5.48 -0.77
CA GLU A 84 -6.76 4.53 -1.72
C GLU A 84 -6.54 3.07 -1.28
N ALA A 85 -5.36 2.76 -0.74
CA ALA A 85 -5.07 1.43 -0.21
C ALA A 85 -5.91 1.08 1.02
N PHE A 86 -6.13 2.02 1.95
CA PHE A 86 -6.99 1.78 3.12
C PHE A 86 -8.46 1.65 2.74
N ASP A 87 -8.94 2.44 1.79
CA ASP A 87 -10.30 2.31 1.26
C ASP A 87 -10.49 0.96 0.56
N TYR A 88 -9.51 0.51 -0.22
CA TYR A 88 -9.53 -0.83 -0.81
C TYR A 88 -9.64 -1.93 0.26
N MET A 89 -8.79 -1.87 1.30
CA MET A 89 -8.81 -2.87 2.36
C MET A 89 -10.17 -2.96 3.04
N ARG A 90 -10.80 -1.81 3.27
CA ARG A 90 -12.13 -1.71 3.89
C ARG A 90 -13.22 -2.33 3.02
N ASN A 91 -13.25 -1.97 1.75
CA ASN A 91 -14.28 -2.43 0.82
C ASN A 91 -14.19 -3.94 0.55
N ASN A 92 -13.01 -4.53 0.71
CA ASN A 92 -12.75 -5.95 0.47
C ASN A 92 -12.58 -6.78 1.76
N ASN A 93 -12.86 -6.21 2.94
CA ASN A 93 -12.73 -6.87 4.24
C ASN A 93 -11.36 -7.54 4.48
N CYS A 94 -10.28 -6.93 3.99
CA CYS A 94 -8.91 -7.41 4.19
C CYS A 94 -8.06 -6.46 5.06
N CYS A 95 -8.72 -5.58 5.83
CA CYS A 95 -8.06 -4.77 6.84
C CYS A 95 -7.36 -5.66 7.89
N PRO A 96 -6.14 -5.30 8.32
CA PRO A 96 -5.46 -6.05 9.37
C PRO A 96 -6.20 -5.94 10.70
N ALA A 97 -6.16 -7.03 11.48
CA ALA A 97 -6.70 -7.07 12.85
C ALA A 97 -5.83 -6.32 13.88
N VAL A 98 -4.79 -5.64 13.42
CA VAL A 98 -3.83 -4.86 14.22
C VAL A 98 -3.68 -3.49 13.58
N PRO A 99 -3.39 -2.43 14.35
CA PRO A 99 -3.25 -1.08 13.80
C PRO A 99 -2.06 -0.97 12.85
N ILE A 100 -2.20 -0.19 11.80
CA ILE A 100 -1.09 0.24 10.94
C ILE A 100 -0.42 1.45 11.61
N ARG A 101 0.92 1.53 11.56
CA ARG A 101 1.71 2.54 12.29
C ARG A 101 2.68 3.20 11.32
N LEU A 102 2.43 4.47 11.01
CA LEU A 102 3.17 5.26 10.01
C LEU A 102 4.17 6.26 10.62
N GLY A 103 4.59 6.07 11.88
CA GLY A 103 5.44 7.02 12.60
C GLY A 103 6.82 7.22 11.96
N GLY A 104 7.38 8.44 12.03
CA GLY A 104 8.70 8.74 11.44
C GLY A 104 8.68 9.09 9.94
N ASN A 105 7.50 9.07 9.32
CA ASN A 105 7.30 9.65 7.99
C ASN A 105 7.11 11.18 8.07
N LYS A 106 7.18 11.85 6.92
CA LYS A 106 7.21 13.31 6.75
C LYS A 106 5.83 13.92 6.47
N PHE A 107 4.76 13.29 6.93
CA PHE A 107 3.39 13.81 6.78
C PHE A 107 3.19 15.11 7.57
N SER A 108 2.49 16.07 6.95
CA SER A 108 1.99 17.26 7.63
C SER A 108 0.93 16.91 8.68
N ARG A 109 0.59 17.87 9.54
CA ARG A 109 -0.47 17.68 10.55
C ARG A 109 -1.83 17.36 9.92
N ASP A 110 -2.12 17.97 8.77
CA ASP A 110 -3.37 17.76 8.06
C ASP A 110 -3.41 16.36 7.44
N ALA A 111 -2.30 15.91 6.83
CA ALA A 111 -2.16 14.55 6.32
C ALA A 111 -2.31 13.50 7.44
N VAL A 112 -1.68 13.73 8.60
CA VAL A 112 -1.85 12.85 9.77
C VAL A 112 -3.30 12.81 10.26
N THR A 113 -4.00 13.94 10.21
CA THR A 113 -5.42 14.01 10.60
C THR A 113 -6.30 13.21 9.63
N GLN A 114 -6.06 13.32 8.32
CA GLN A 114 -6.75 12.51 7.31
C GLN A 114 -6.48 11.01 7.49
N LEU A 115 -5.23 10.64 7.75
CA LEU A 115 -4.84 9.25 8.03
C LEU A 115 -5.55 8.72 9.28
N LYS A 116 -5.57 9.48 10.39
CA LYS A 116 -6.25 9.07 11.63
C LYS A 116 -7.77 8.95 11.48
N ASN A 117 -8.37 9.78 10.64
CA ASN A 117 -9.79 9.72 10.35
C ASN A 117 -10.14 8.64 9.31
N SER A 118 -9.13 8.01 8.69
CA SER A 118 -9.32 6.87 7.81
C SER A 118 -9.55 5.61 8.65
N PRO A 119 -10.71 4.94 8.53
CA PRO A 119 -10.98 3.70 9.25
C PRO A 119 -9.96 2.61 8.91
N GLY A 120 -9.24 2.09 9.92
CA GLY A 120 -8.20 1.06 9.77
C GLY A 120 -6.83 1.44 10.35
N LEU A 121 -6.68 2.67 10.84
CA LEU A 121 -5.52 3.16 11.61
C LEU A 121 -5.84 3.32 13.11
#